data_AF-A0A2M7T8Y6-F1
#
_entry.id   AF-A0A2M7T8Y6-F1
#
_cell.length_a   1.000
_cell.length_b   1.000
_cell.length_c   1.000
_cell.angle_alpha   90.00
_cell.angle_beta   90.00
_cell.angle_gamma   90.00
#
_symmetry.space_group_name_H-M   'P 1'
#
loop_
_entity.id
_entity.type
_entity.pdbx_description
1 polymer ?
#
loop_
_entity_poly.entity_id
_entity_poly.type
_entity_poly.pdbx_seq_one_letter_code
_entity_poly.pdbx_strand_id
1 'polypeptide(L)'
;MKAKSLFVIKTIALSALLFLLYAQVAVGYEWIIAGSATFLRKLFLASPVVSAKVKSVYYLIPFISALLAASGLELKRKLRWAAIGFVSYCFFDILTVASGLAVIVVRTQPVSNNLFITSGVIPAVHNLLLRILPYILLWFAINGKIENLWAPLVSAASLRVCPICGKGKTGLVEHIRSVHGEKALKSGKVRRHLVRTGIT
;
A
#
# COMPACT_ATOMS: atom_id res chain seq x y z
N MET A 1 11.79 -35.80 -4.53
CA MET A 1 11.62 -34.60 -3.65
C MET A 1 10.15 -34.17 -3.65
N LYS A 2 9.55 -33.88 -2.48
CA LYS A 2 8.17 -33.37 -2.40
C LYS A 2 8.09 -31.95 -3.01
N ALA A 3 7.01 -31.60 -3.70
CA ALA A 3 6.87 -30.30 -4.39
C ALA A 3 7.18 -29.07 -3.50
N LYS A 4 6.86 -29.16 -2.20
CA LYS A 4 7.16 -28.12 -1.20
C LYS A 4 8.66 -27.90 -0.99
N SER A 5 9.48 -28.97 -0.95
CA SER A 5 10.93 -28.83 -0.75
C SER A 5 11.61 -28.23 -1.98
N LEU A 6 11.10 -28.51 -3.18
CA LEU A 6 11.58 -27.92 -4.43
C LEU A 6 11.31 -26.40 -4.49
N PHE A 7 10.14 -25.95 -4.04
CA PHE A 7 9.79 -24.53 -3.97
C PHE A 7 10.75 -23.75 -3.05
N VAL A 8 11.00 -24.28 -1.85
CA VAL A 8 11.90 -23.64 -0.86
C VAL A 8 13.32 -23.54 -1.42
N ILE A 9 13.85 -24.62 -1.99
CA ILE A 9 15.20 -24.63 -2.59
C ILE A 9 15.30 -23.62 -3.73
N LYS A 10 14.31 -23.57 -4.63
CA LYS A 10 14.27 -22.59 -5.73
C LYS A 10 14.24 -21.15 -5.22
N THR A 11 13.47 -20.89 -4.17
CA THR A 11 13.36 -19.56 -3.56
C THR A 11 14.69 -19.12 -2.96
N ILE A 12 15.36 -20.00 -2.23
CA ILE A 12 16.68 -19.73 -1.64
C ILE A 12 17.72 -19.47 -2.75
N ALA A 13 17.79 -20.32 -3.76
CA ALA A 13 18.75 -20.18 -4.86
C ALA A 13 18.54 -18.87 -5.65
N LEU A 14 17.27 -18.53 -5.95
CA LEU A 14 16.93 -17.28 -6.63
C LEU A 14 17.22 -16.06 -5.76
N SER A 15 17.01 -16.15 -4.45
CA SER A 15 17.34 -15.07 -3.52
C SER A 15 18.84 -14.81 -3.50
N ALA A 16 19.66 -15.87 -3.42
CA ALA A 16 21.11 -15.76 -3.46
C ALA A 16 21.59 -15.11 -4.79
N LEU A 17 21.01 -15.53 -5.92
CA LEU A 17 21.32 -14.95 -7.23
C LEU A 17 20.93 -13.46 -7.30
N LEU A 18 19.73 -13.12 -6.86
CA LEU A 18 19.27 -11.73 -6.84
C LEU A 18 20.06 -10.86 -5.86
N PHE A 19 20.59 -11.43 -4.78
CA PHE A 19 21.53 -10.74 -3.89
C PHE A 19 22.86 -10.39 -4.57
N LEU A 20 23.35 -11.23 -5.49
CA LEU A 20 24.56 -10.94 -6.26
C LEU A 20 24.31 -9.81 -7.28
N LEU A 21 23.12 -9.78 -7.88
CA LEU A 21 22.71 -8.73 -8.83
C LEU A 21 22.18 -7.47 -8.15
N TYR A 22 21.91 -7.54 -6.84
CA TYR A 22 21.31 -6.49 -6.04
C TYR A 22 22.09 -5.19 -6.08
N ALA A 23 23.43 -5.26 -6.10
CA ALA A 23 24.27 -4.06 -6.11
C ALA A 23 23.93 -3.13 -7.28
N GLN A 24 23.59 -3.67 -8.46
CA GLN A 24 23.22 -2.85 -9.62
C GLN A 24 21.79 -2.33 -9.56
N VAL A 25 20.85 -3.14 -9.07
CA VAL A 25 19.45 -2.73 -8.88
C VAL A 25 19.32 -1.67 -7.78
N ALA A 26 20.14 -1.78 -6.72
CA ALA A 26 20.21 -0.84 -5.62
C ALA A 26 20.64 0.54 -6.10
N VAL A 27 21.61 0.64 -7.02
CA VAL A 27 22.01 1.93 -7.61
C VAL A 27 20.82 2.57 -8.32
N GLY A 28 20.16 1.89 -9.25
CA GLY A 28 19.00 2.47 -9.95
C GLY A 28 17.87 2.91 -9.01
N TYR A 29 17.63 2.13 -7.96
CA TYR A 29 16.68 2.46 -6.92
C TYR A 29 17.07 3.71 -6.12
N GLU A 30 18.33 3.79 -5.68
CA GLU A 30 18.87 4.95 -4.96
C GLU A 30 18.74 6.23 -5.78
N TRP A 31 18.97 6.17 -7.09
CA TRP A 31 18.77 7.31 -7.99
C TRP A 31 17.32 7.80 -8.02
N ILE A 32 16.34 6.89 -8.08
CA ILE A 32 14.92 7.24 -8.05
C ILE A 32 14.59 7.96 -6.73
N ILE A 33 14.97 7.36 -5.60
CA ILE A 33 14.65 7.92 -4.28
C ILE A 33 15.40 9.24 -4.02
N ALA A 34 16.67 9.34 -4.41
CA ALA A 34 17.44 10.59 -4.30
C ALA A 34 16.88 11.71 -5.20
N GLY A 35 16.45 11.36 -6.42
CA GLY A 35 15.76 12.27 -7.33
C GLY A 35 14.45 12.78 -6.73
N SER A 36 13.60 11.88 -6.21
CA SER A 36 12.37 12.24 -5.52
C SER A 36 12.61 13.09 -4.27
N ALA A 37 13.62 12.75 -3.45
CA ALA A 37 14.01 13.53 -2.28
C ALA A 37 14.41 14.96 -2.67
N THR A 38 15.19 15.10 -3.74
CA THR A 38 15.62 16.41 -4.25
C THR A 38 14.45 17.22 -4.78
N PHE A 39 13.52 16.60 -5.50
CA PHE A 39 12.29 17.24 -5.98
C PHE A 39 11.41 17.72 -4.82
N LEU A 40 11.12 16.85 -3.86
CA LEU A 40 10.32 17.20 -2.68
C LEU A 40 11.00 18.30 -1.86
N ARG A 41 12.33 18.27 -1.70
CA ARG A 41 13.07 19.36 -1.04
C ARG A 41 12.84 20.70 -1.72
N LYS A 42 12.93 20.76 -3.06
CA LYS A 42 12.66 21.99 -3.82
C LYS A 42 11.24 22.48 -3.61
N LEU A 43 10.28 21.56 -3.57
CA LEU A 43 8.86 21.87 -3.36
C LEU A 43 8.58 22.45 -1.96
N PHE A 44 9.25 21.92 -0.92
CA PHE A 44 9.03 22.31 0.48
C PHE A 44 10.03 23.35 1.02
N LEU A 45 10.92 23.90 0.18
CA LEU A 45 11.95 24.87 0.57
C LEU A 45 12.78 24.43 1.80
N ALA A 46 12.99 23.12 1.97
CA ALA A 46 13.67 22.56 3.12
C ALA A 46 15.20 22.63 2.97
N SER A 47 15.90 22.86 4.09
CA SER A 47 17.38 22.84 4.20
C SER A 47 17.97 21.48 3.79
N PRO A 48 19.28 21.38 3.44
CA PRO A 48 19.87 20.13 2.99
C PRO A 48 19.77 19.04 4.08
N VAL A 49 19.03 17.98 3.78
CA VAL A 49 18.90 16.80 4.64
C VAL A 49 20.06 15.84 4.34
N VAL A 50 20.76 15.43 5.39
CA VAL A 50 21.75 14.34 5.34
C VAL A 50 21.13 13.13 4.66
N SER A 51 21.79 12.66 3.60
CA SER A 51 21.39 11.54 2.74
C SER A 51 20.60 10.47 3.50
N ALA A 52 19.33 10.30 3.12
CA ALA A 52 18.53 9.17 3.57
C ALA A 52 19.21 7.90 3.02
N LYS A 53 19.95 7.18 3.88
CA LYS A 53 20.46 5.85 3.52
C LYS A 53 19.26 4.94 3.31
N VAL A 54 18.92 4.69 2.06
CA VAL A 54 17.74 3.93 1.69
C VAL A 54 18.03 2.44 1.87
N LYS A 55 17.66 1.89 3.02
CA LYS A 55 17.92 0.48 3.40
C LYS A 55 16.80 -0.50 2.99
N SER A 56 15.84 -0.11 2.16
CA SER A 56 14.57 -0.84 2.00
C SER A 56 14.55 -1.92 0.91
N VAL A 57 15.48 -1.88 -0.06
CA VAL A 57 15.44 -2.75 -1.26
C VAL A 57 15.71 -4.21 -0.93
N TYR A 58 16.35 -4.49 0.22
CA TYR A 58 16.58 -5.86 0.71
C TYR A 58 15.29 -6.68 0.86
N TYR A 59 14.16 -6.04 1.16
CA TYR A 59 12.89 -6.75 1.33
C TYR A 59 12.23 -7.14 0.00
N LEU A 60 12.68 -6.56 -1.12
CA LEU A 60 12.18 -6.88 -2.46
C LEU A 60 12.77 -8.19 -3.00
N ILE A 61 14.00 -8.53 -2.60
CA ILE A 61 14.69 -9.75 -3.03
C ILE A 61 13.92 -11.03 -2.67
N PRO A 62 13.53 -11.28 -1.39
CA PRO A 62 12.79 -12.49 -1.04
C PRO A 62 11.39 -12.52 -1.68
N PHE A 63 10.76 -11.35 -1.91
CA PHE A 63 9.48 -11.26 -2.64
C PHE A 63 9.61 -11.74 -4.09
N ILE A 64 10.53 -11.16 -4.85
CA ILE A 64 10.73 -11.52 -6.27
C ILE A 64 11.15 -12.98 -6.37
N SER A 65 12.00 -13.45 -5.46
CA SER A 65 12.46 -14.85 -5.43
C SER A 65 11.31 -15.83 -5.22
N ALA A 66 10.42 -15.55 -4.26
CA ALA A 66 9.25 -16.38 -3.99
C ALA A 66 8.24 -16.36 -5.16
N LEU A 67 8.06 -15.20 -5.80
CA LEU A 67 7.20 -15.04 -6.97
C LEU A 67 7.71 -15.83 -8.19
N LEU A 68 9.04 -15.79 -8.42
CA LEU A 68 9.68 -16.54 -9.50
C LEU A 68 9.67 -18.04 -9.22
N ALA A 69 9.88 -18.45 -7.96
CA ALA A 69 9.86 -19.85 -7.53
C ALA A 69 8.47 -20.49 -7.57
N ALA A 70 7.39 -19.69 -7.54
CA ALA A 70 6.02 -20.18 -7.59
C ALA A 70 5.75 -20.97 -8.89
N SER A 71 5.43 -22.26 -8.73
CA SER A 71 5.00 -23.14 -9.81
C SER A 71 3.54 -22.88 -10.18
N GLY A 72 3.21 -22.83 -11.46
CA GLY A 72 1.84 -22.62 -11.95
C GLY A 72 1.44 -21.17 -12.21
N LEU A 73 2.33 -20.21 -12.01
CA LEU A 73 2.14 -18.83 -12.46
C LEU A 73 2.78 -18.62 -13.83
N GLU A 74 2.03 -18.07 -14.78
CA GLU A 74 2.54 -17.64 -16.08
C GLU A 74 3.60 -16.54 -15.92
N LEU A 75 4.60 -16.51 -16.82
CA LEU A 75 5.66 -15.52 -16.80
C LEU A 75 5.12 -14.09 -16.84
N LYS A 76 4.10 -13.83 -17.67
CA LYS A 76 3.43 -12.52 -17.76
C LYS A 76 2.87 -12.07 -16.40
N ARG A 77 2.26 -12.99 -15.65
CA ARG A 77 1.74 -12.73 -14.31
C ARG A 77 2.86 -12.47 -13.31
N LYS A 78 3.95 -13.25 -13.36
CA LYS A 78 5.15 -13.02 -12.53
C LYS A 78 5.76 -11.63 -12.78
N LEU A 79 5.96 -11.25 -14.04
CA LEU A 79 6.53 -9.94 -14.39
C LEU A 79 5.62 -8.78 -13.94
N ARG A 80 4.30 -8.89 -14.15
CA ARG A 80 3.33 -7.88 -13.69
C ARG A 80 3.39 -7.67 -12.19
N TRP A 81 3.41 -8.75 -11.40
CA TRP A 81 3.46 -8.66 -9.94
C TRP A 81 4.82 -8.20 -9.41
N ALA A 82 5.91 -8.56 -10.08
CA ALA A 82 7.23 -8.02 -9.79
C ALA A 82 7.26 -6.48 -9.98
N ALA A 83 6.70 -5.99 -11.09
CA ALA A 83 6.59 -4.55 -11.36
C ALA A 83 5.72 -3.82 -10.32
N ILE A 84 4.56 -4.38 -9.97
CA ILE A 84 3.67 -3.79 -8.96
C ILE A 84 4.34 -3.76 -7.59
N GLY A 85 5.07 -4.81 -7.22
CA GLY A 85 5.86 -4.83 -6.00
C GLY A 85 6.93 -3.75 -5.99
N PHE A 86 7.73 -3.66 -7.07
CA PHE A 86 8.75 -2.62 -7.21
C PHE A 86 8.18 -1.21 -7.07
N VAL A 87 7.10 -0.89 -7.81
CA VAL A 87 6.45 0.43 -7.76
C VAL A 87 5.92 0.73 -6.36
N SER A 88 5.31 -0.25 -5.70
CA SER A 88 4.78 -0.09 -4.34
C SER A 88 5.89 0.22 -3.34
N TYR A 89 7.03 -0.47 -3.45
CA TYR A 89 8.22 -0.20 -2.64
C TYR A 89 8.77 1.21 -2.83
N CYS A 90 8.95 1.64 -4.08
CA CYS A 90 9.37 3.01 -4.39
C CYS A 90 8.41 4.05 -3.78
N PHE A 91 7.11 3.84 -3.94
CA PHE A 91 6.09 4.75 -3.40
C PHE A 91 6.17 4.87 -1.87
N PHE A 92 6.29 3.75 -1.16
CA PHE A 92 6.40 3.75 0.29
C PHE A 92 7.66 4.48 0.75
N ASP A 93 8.81 4.27 0.11
CA ASP A 93 10.03 4.98 0.46
C ASP A 93 9.98 6.47 0.16
N ILE A 94 9.33 6.88 -0.93
CA ILE A 94 9.07 8.30 -1.22
C ILE A 94 8.23 8.91 -0.09
N LEU A 95 7.22 8.19 0.42
CA LEU A 95 6.45 8.65 1.59
C LEU A 95 7.31 8.76 2.85
N THR A 96 8.30 7.90 3.04
CA THR A 96 9.26 7.99 4.16
C THR A 96 10.14 9.21 4.06
N VAL A 97 10.64 9.49 2.86
CA VAL A 97 11.41 10.70 2.58
C VAL A 97 10.53 11.94 2.82
N ALA A 98 9.30 11.94 2.32
CA ALA A 98 8.36 13.04 2.50
C ALA A 98 8.00 13.27 3.99
N SER A 99 7.74 12.21 4.75
CA SER A 99 7.45 12.30 6.18
C SER A 99 8.67 12.74 6.99
N GLY A 100 9.87 12.25 6.65
CA GLY A 100 11.12 12.72 7.24
C GLY A 100 11.37 14.21 6.99
N LEU A 101 11.08 14.70 5.77
CA LEU A 101 11.14 16.13 5.45
C LEU A 101 10.11 16.94 6.25
N ALA A 102 8.87 16.44 6.37
CA ALA A 102 7.83 17.09 7.16
C ALA A 102 8.23 17.23 8.64
N VAL A 103 8.87 16.22 9.23
CA VAL A 103 9.42 16.29 10.60
C VAL A 103 10.42 17.44 10.75
N ILE A 104 11.30 17.63 9.77
CA ILE A 104 12.34 18.68 9.80
C ILE A 104 11.71 20.06 9.70
N VAL A 105 10.74 20.25 8.80
CA VAL A 105 9.99 21.51 8.67
C VAL A 105 9.24 21.83 9.97
N VAL A 106 8.57 20.84 10.57
CA VAL A 106 7.85 21.02 11.84
C VAL A 106 8.81 21.31 13.01
N ARG A 107 10.03 20.77 13.01
CA ARG A 107 11.06 21.03 14.03
C ARG A 107 11.50 22.51 14.09
N THR A 108 11.32 23.26 13.02
CA THR A 108 11.65 24.69 12.96
C THR A 108 10.53 25.59 13.48
N GLN A 109 9.36 25.05 13.84
CA GLN A 109 8.26 25.81 14.44
C GLN A 109 8.10 25.50 15.94
N PRO A 110 7.82 26.51 16.78
CA PRO A 110 7.65 26.29 18.20
C PRO A 110 6.27 25.69 18.48
N VAL A 111 6.25 24.62 19.28
CA VAL A 111 5.13 24.06 20.07
C VAL A 111 4.41 22.78 19.55
N SER A 112 4.58 21.75 20.41
CA SER A 112 3.68 20.67 20.90
C SER A 112 3.09 19.56 20.01
N ASN A 113 3.05 18.35 20.60
CA ASN A 113 2.36 17.09 20.26
C ASN A 113 2.56 16.46 18.87
N ASN A 114 2.77 17.24 17.82
CA ASN A 114 3.00 16.72 16.47
C ASN A 114 4.36 16.02 16.32
N LEU A 115 5.32 16.30 17.20
CA LEU A 115 6.66 15.70 17.12
C LEU A 115 6.62 14.20 17.39
N PHE A 116 5.85 13.73 18.39
CA PHE A 116 5.77 12.30 18.74
C PHE A 116 5.14 11.46 17.61
N ILE A 117 4.10 12.01 16.97
CA ILE A 117 3.42 11.35 15.84
C ILE A 117 4.36 11.28 14.62
N THR A 118 5.04 12.39 14.32
CA THR A 118 5.86 12.51 13.11
C THR A 118 7.22 11.81 13.22
N SER A 119 7.86 11.79 14.39
CA SER A 119 9.15 11.12 14.59
C SER A 119 9.06 9.68 15.09
N GLY A 120 7.90 9.24 15.59
CA GLY A 120 7.72 7.90 16.18
C GLY A 120 6.75 7.02 15.41
N VAL A 121 5.48 7.43 15.34
CA VAL A 121 4.39 6.59 14.81
C VAL A 121 4.50 6.40 13.29
N ILE A 122 4.72 7.48 12.54
CA ILE A 122 4.78 7.42 11.07
C ILE A 122 5.93 6.52 10.58
N PRO A 123 7.18 6.66 11.06
CA PRO A 123 8.26 5.75 10.68
C PRO A 123 8.02 4.30 11.11
N ALA A 124 7.39 4.08 12.27
CA ALA A 124 7.08 2.74 12.77
C ALA A 124 6.03 2.03 11.90
N VAL A 125 4.93 2.71 11.57
CA VAL A 125 3.89 2.21 10.67
C VAL A 125 4.46 1.93 9.28
N HIS A 126 5.31 2.84 8.78
CA HIS A 126 5.98 2.65 7.51
C HIS A 126 6.88 1.40 7.50
N ASN A 127 7.75 1.23 8.50
CA ASN A 127 8.61 0.05 8.61
C ASN A 127 7.81 -1.25 8.73
N LEU A 128 6.69 -1.21 9.45
CA LEU A 128 5.78 -2.36 9.55
C LEU A 128 5.16 -2.70 8.18
N LEU A 129 4.68 -1.68 7.44
CA LEU A 129 4.12 -1.86 6.12
C LEU A 129 5.15 -2.40 5.14
N LEU A 130 6.38 -1.88 5.11
CA LEU A 130 7.45 -2.42 4.26
C LEU A 130 7.79 -3.88 4.55
N ARG A 131 7.61 -4.35 5.78
CA ARG A 131 7.83 -5.75 6.15
C ARG A 131 6.67 -6.65 5.74
N ILE A 132 5.43 -6.17 5.86
CA ILE A 132 4.22 -6.97 5.60
C ILE A 132 3.85 -6.98 4.10
N LEU A 133 4.12 -5.88 3.39
CA LEU A 133 3.74 -5.67 2.00
C LEU A 133 4.19 -6.77 1.03
N PRO A 134 5.44 -7.30 1.09
CA PRO A 134 5.86 -8.48 0.33
C PRO A 134 4.91 -9.66 0.43
N TYR A 135 4.49 -9.98 1.65
CA TYR A 135 3.69 -11.15 1.94
C TYR A 135 2.27 -10.96 1.41
N ILE A 136 1.71 -9.75 1.56
CA ILE A 136 0.42 -9.37 0.99
C ILE A 136 0.46 -9.49 -0.53
N LEU A 137 1.43 -8.86 -1.18
CA LEU A 137 1.58 -8.89 -2.64
C LEU A 137 1.80 -10.30 -3.16
N LEU A 138 2.59 -11.12 -2.47
CA LEU A 138 2.85 -12.51 -2.83
C LEU A 138 1.57 -13.35 -2.72
N TRP A 139 0.81 -13.16 -1.63
CA TRP A 139 -0.46 -13.84 -1.43
C TRP A 139 -1.45 -13.51 -2.55
N PHE A 140 -1.55 -12.24 -2.97
CA PHE A 140 -2.40 -11.86 -4.11
C PHE A 140 -1.85 -12.36 -5.44
N ALA A 141 -0.54 -12.36 -5.63
CA ALA A 141 0.09 -12.87 -6.85
C ALA A 141 -0.21 -14.35 -7.05
N ILE A 142 -0.27 -15.13 -5.96
CA ILE A 142 -0.60 -16.56 -5.97
C ILE A 142 -2.12 -16.77 -6.11
N ASN A 143 -2.94 -16.08 -5.32
CA ASN A 143 -4.40 -16.31 -5.25
C ASN A 143 -5.23 -15.56 -6.33
N GLY A 144 -4.60 -14.67 -7.10
CA GLY A 144 -5.00 -14.40 -8.48
C GLY A 144 -6.06 -13.36 -8.74
N LYS A 145 -6.40 -12.49 -7.79
CA LYS A 145 -7.22 -11.32 -8.11
C LYS A 145 -6.63 -10.07 -7.49
N ILE A 146 -5.93 -9.30 -8.32
CA ILE A 146 -5.47 -7.95 -7.97
C ILE A 146 -6.64 -7.01 -7.68
N GLU A 147 -7.80 -7.32 -8.26
CA GLU A 147 -9.10 -6.67 -8.01
C GLU A 147 -9.49 -6.74 -6.53
N ASN A 148 -9.12 -7.81 -5.82
CA ASN A 148 -9.38 -7.99 -4.40
C ASN A 148 -8.44 -7.14 -3.51
N LEU A 149 -7.41 -6.51 -4.08
CA LEU A 149 -6.48 -5.63 -3.35
C LEU A 149 -7.11 -4.25 -3.14
N TRP A 150 -7.94 -3.82 -4.11
CA TRP A 150 -8.66 -2.55 -4.08
C TRP A 150 -10.10 -2.68 -3.58
N ALA A 151 -10.72 -3.86 -3.72
CA ALA A 151 -12.09 -4.11 -3.28
C ALA A 151 -12.36 -3.69 -1.81
N PRO A 152 -11.48 -3.94 -0.82
CA PRO A 152 -11.71 -3.51 0.55
C PRO A 152 -11.69 -1.98 0.71
N LEU A 153 -10.74 -1.30 0.05
CA LEU A 153 -10.59 0.16 0.08
C LEU A 153 -11.76 0.87 -0.63
N VAL A 154 -12.20 0.35 -1.77
CA VAL A 154 -13.37 0.87 -2.51
C VAL A 154 -14.67 0.56 -1.76
N SER A 155 -14.77 -0.60 -1.11
CA SER A 155 -15.93 -0.94 -0.27
C SER A 155 -16.02 -0.04 0.96
N ALA A 156 -14.88 0.31 1.57
CA ALA A 156 -14.83 1.25 2.69
C ALA A 156 -15.22 2.67 2.29
N ALA A 157 -14.76 3.14 1.12
CA ALA A 157 -15.15 4.46 0.58
C ALA A 157 -16.62 4.55 0.16
N SER A 158 -17.30 3.41 -0.04
CA SER A 158 -18.71 3.32 -0.44
C SER A 158 -19.66 2.89 0.69
N LEU A 159 -19.16 2.73 1.92
CA LEU A 159 -19.98 2.45 3.09
C LEU A 159 -20.83 3.67 3.43
N ARG A 160 -22.15 3.52 3.31
CA ARG A 160 -23.13 4.54 3.69
C ARG A 160 -23.99 4.02 4.81
N VAL A 161 -24.37 4.91 5.73
CA VAL A 161 -25.14 4.54 6.92
C VAL A 161 -26.62 4.52 6.59
N CYS A 162 -27.30 3.41 6.88
CA CYS A 162 -28.74 3.32 6.73
C CYS A 162 -29.46 4.29 7.69
N PRO A 163 -30.33 5.20 7.20
CA PRO A 163 -31.03 6.17 8.04
C PRO A 163 -32.17 5.56 8.89
N ILE A 164 -32.44 4.25 8.71
CA ILE A 164 -33.48 3.51 9.43
C ILE A 164 -32.85 2.67 10.55
N CYS A 165 -31.84 1.85 10.24
CA CYS A 165 -31.24 0.92 11.19
C CYS A 165 -29.80 1.26 11.62
N GLY A 166 -29.20 2.32 11.10
CA GLY A 166 -27.84 2.76 11.48
C GLY A 166 -26.70 1.87 10.99
N LYS A 167 -26.97 0.79 10.25
CA LYS A 167 -25.94 -0.13 9.73
C LYS A 167 -25.21 0.49 8.52
N GLY A 168 -23.88 0.40 8.50
CA GLY A 168 -23.06 0.73 7.33
C GLY A 168 -23.18 -0.34 6.24
N LYS A 169 -23.53 0.06 5.02
CA LYS A 169 -23.72 -0.85 3.88
C LYS A 169 -23.17 -0.24 2.59
N THR A 170 -22.57 -1.09 1.76
CA THR A 170 -22.28 -0.81 0.35
C THR A 170 -23.56 -1.11 -0.46
N GLY A 171 -24.17 -0.11 -1.09
CA GLY A 171 -25.48 -0.26 -1.77
C GLY A 171 -26.68 0.02 -0.87
N LEU A 172 -26.83 1.28 -0.46
CA LEU A 172 -27.85 1.73 0.50
C LEU A 172 -29.29 1.47 0.04
N VAL A 173 -29.58 1.68 -1.25
CA VAL A 173 -30.93 1.52 -1.83
C VAL A 173 -31.37 0.06 -1.82
N GLU A 174 -30.47 -0.85 -2.21
CA GLU A 174 -30.73 -2.28 -2.24
C GLU A 174 -30.91 -2.85 -0.83
N HIS A 175 -30.11 -2.37 0.13
CA HIS A 175 -30.30 -2.70 1.54
C HIS A 175 -31.68 -2.25 2.06
N ILE A 176 -32.10 -1.00 1.79
CA ILE A 176 -33.41 -0.52 2.23
C ILE A 176 -34.53 -1.32 1.58
N ARG A 177 -34.43 -1.62 0.28
CA ARG A 177 -35.44 -2.41 -0.44
C ARG A 177 -35.58 -3.82 0.15
N SER A 178 -34.46 -4.50 0.42
CA SER A 178 -34.44 -5.89 0.89
C SER A 178 -34.76 -6.05 2.38
N VAL A 179 -34.30 -5.13 3.24
CA VAL A 179 -34.43 -5.27 4.71
C VAL A 179 -35.59 -4.45 5.28
N HIS A 180 -35.88 -3.29 4.70
CA HIS A 180 -36.90 -2.36 5.20
C HIS A 180 -38.12 -2.25 4.26
N GLY A 181 -38.07 -2.91 3.11
CA GLY A 181 -39.13 -2.94 2.13
C GLY A 181 -39.22 -1.68 1.27
N GLU A 182 -39.92 -1.80 0.14
CA GLU A 182 -40.04 -0.74 -0.85
C GLU A 182 -40.80 0.49 -0.36
N LYS A 183 -41.71 0.32 0.62
CA LYS A 183 -42.40 1.44 1.27
C LYS A 183 -41.44 2.37 2.02
N ALA A 184 -40.34 1.84 2.58
CA ALA A 184 -39.36 2.63 3.31
C ALA A 184 -38.56 3.58 2.40
N LEU A 185 -38.29 3.17 1.16
CA LEU A 185 -37.65 4.00 0.13
C LEU A 185 -38.46 5.26 -0.20
N LYS A 186 -39.79 5.16 -0.16
CA LYS A 186 -40.70 6.27 -0.43
C LYS A 186 -40.87 7.23 0.75
N SER A 187 -40.33 6.89 1.93
CA SER A 187 -40.43 7.77 3.10
C SER A 187 -39.65 9.07 2.89
N GLY A 188 -40.24 10.21 3.27
CA GLY A 188 -39.60 11.52 3.10
C GLY A 188 -38.27 11.67 3.85
N LYS A 189 -38.05 10.91 4.92
CA LYS A 189 -36.78 10.88 5.66
C LYS A 189 -35.68 10.16 4.86
N VAL A 190 -35.98 9.00 4.27
CA VAL A 190 -35.04 8.24 3.45
C VAL A 190 -34.72 8.99 2.15
N ARG A 191 -35.74 9.52 1.48
CA ARG A 191 -35.56 10.26 0.22
C ARG A 191 -34.67 11.49 0.39
N ARG A 192 -34.86 12.27 1.48
CA ARG A 192 -33.98 13.40 1.81
C ARG A 192 -32.54 12.96 2.10
N HIS A 193 -32.35 11.82 2.75
CA HIS A 193 -31.02 11.27 3.04
C HIS A 193 -30.30 10.79 1.77
N LEU A 194 -31.01 10.14 0.85
CA LEU A 194 -30.48 9.70 -0.45
C LEU A 194 -30.02 10.88 -1.30
N VAL A 195 -30.86 11.93 -1.41
CA VAL A 195 -30.52 13.17 -2.13
C VAL A 195 -29.30 13.87 -1.50
N ARG A 196 -29.26 14.02 -0.17
CA ARG A 196 -28.12 14.64 0.54
C ARG A 196 -26.81 13.91 0.33
N THR A 197 -26.85 12.58 0.19
CA THR A 197 -25.67 11.75 -0.01
C THR A 197 -25.33 11.55 -1.50
N GLY A 198 -26.09 12.14 -2.43
CA GLY A 198 -25.84 12.01 -3.88
C GLY A 198 -26.13 10.61 -4.42
N ILE A 199 -27.09 9.88 -3.83
CA ILE A 199 -27.63 8.64 -4.38
C ILE A 199 -28.94 8.99 -5.07
N THR A 200 -28.94 8.98 -6.40
CA THR A 200 -30.16 9.09 -7.22
C THR A 200 -30.74 7.73 -7.50
#